data_AF-A0A6H1PXK1-F1
#
_entry.id   AF-A0A6H1PXK1-F1
#
_cell.length_a   1.000
_cell.length_b   1.000
_cell.length_c   1.000
_cell.angle_alpha   90.00
_cell.angle_beta   90.00
_cell.angle_gamma   90.00
#
_symmetry.space_group_name_H-M   'P 1'
#
loop_
_entity.id
_entity.type
_entity.pdbx_description
1 polymer ?
#
loop_
_entity_poly.entity_id
_entity_poly.type
_entity_poly.pdbx_seq_one_letter_code
_entity_poly.pdbx_strand_id
1 'polypeptide(L)'
;MPIITLVREIARPSDDNFHEEMVEQYGRVRRFLPHLLNTVKFSSAPAGVTTLNACDYLSREFSSRRQFFDDAPTEIISRSWKRLVINKEKHITRRGYTLCFLSKLQDSLRRRDVYVTGSNRWGDPRARLLQGADWQANRIKVYRSLGHPTDPQEAIKSLGHQLDSRYRQVAARLCENEAVELDVSGPKPRLTISPLASLDEPDSLKRLSKMISDLLPPVDLTELLLEINAHTGFADEFFHASEASARVDDLPVSISAVLMAEACNIGLEPLIRSNVPALTRTDPTPAELDKSELSAG
;
A
#
# COMPACT_ATOMS: atom_id res chain seq x y z
N MET A 1 -34.54 -2.12 8.93
CA MET A 1 -33.69 -1.26 8.07
C MET A 1 -32.30 -1.89 8.03
N PRO A 2 -31.96 -2.63 6.97
CA PRO A 2 -30.85 -3.57 7.01
C PRO A 2 -29.48 -2.87 6.96
N ILE A 3 -28.53 -3.40 7.71
CA ILE A 3 -27.11 -2.99 7.83
C ILE A 3 -26.43 -2.76 6.46
N ILE A 4 -26.92 -3.42 5.39
CA ILE A 4 -26.46 -3.23 4.01
C ILE A 4 -26.69 -1.79 3.51
N THR A 5 -27.74 -1.10 3.97
CA THR A 5 -28.01 0.29 3.61
C THR A 5 -27.02 1.24 4.32
N LEU A 6 -26.69 0.95 5.58
CA LEU A 6 -25.71 1.71 6.37
C LEU A 6 -24.28 1.54 5.82
N VAL A 7 -23.91 0.32 5.42
CA VAL A 7 -22.62 0.03 4.77
C VAL A 7 -22.55 0.70 3.39
N ARG A 8 -23.65 0.81 2.64
CA ARG A 8 -23.70 1.59 1.38
C ARG A 8 -23.64 3.11 1.60
N GLU A 9 -24.11 3.60 2.74
CA GLU A 9 -23.98 5.01 3.14
C GLU A 9 -22.55 5.34 3.54
N ILE A 10 -21.88 4.45 4.29
CA ILE A 10 -20.50 4.61 4.75
C ILE A 10 -19.48 4.36 3.62
N ALA A 11 -19.77 3.44 2.68
CA ALA A 11 -18.90 3.10 1.56
C ALA A 11 -19.13 3.93 0.29
N ARG A 12 -20.08 4.89 0.30
CA ARG A 12 -20.14 5.93 -0.72
C ARG A 12 -19.05 6.96 -0.39
N PRO A 13 -18.07 7.23 -1.26
CA PRO A 13 -17.32 8.46 -1.14
C PRO A 13 -18.33 9.60 -1.27
N SER A 14 -18.33 10.50 -0.29
CA SER A 14 -18.99 11.80 -0.42
C SER A 14 -18.42 12.47 -1.68
N ASP A 15 -19.19 12.48 -2.77
CA ASP A 15 -18.81 13.15 -4.03
C ASP A 15 -18.55 14.66 -3.80
N ASP A 16 -19.03 15.24 -2.68
CA ASP A 16 -18.85 16.65 -2.34
C ASP A 16 -17.56 16.95 -1.53
N ASN A 17 -17.10 16.04 -0.64
CA ASN A 17 -15.86 16.26 0.13
C ASN A 17 -14.59 16.01 -0.70
N PHE A 18 -14.70 15.26 -1.79
CA PHE A 18 -13.54 14.85 -2.58
C PHE A 18 -12.86 16.04 -3.27
N HIS A 19 -13.64 17.04 -3.70
CA HIS A 19 -13.08 18.24 -4.33
C HIS A 19 -12.30 19.12 -3.35
N GLU A 20 -12.77 19.26 -2.11
CA GLU A 20 -12.08 20.01 -1.07
C GLU A 20 -10.78 19.31 -0.64
N GLU A 21 -10.83 17.99 -0.41
CA GLU A 21 -9.66 17.18 -0.10
C GLU A 21 -8.63 17.25 -1.25
N MET A 22 -9.08 17.19 -2.51
CA MET A 22 -8.22 17.33 -3.69
C MET A 22 -7.52 18.71 -3.75
N VAL A 23 -8.21 19.79 -3.37
CA VAL A 23 -7.64 21.15 -3.35
C VAL A 23 -6.57 21.27 -2.25
N GLU A 24 -6.83 20.70 -1.07
CA GLU A 24 -5.87 20.69 0.03
C GLU A 24 -4.61 19.90 -0.34
N GLN A 25 -4.77 18.67 -0.85
CA GLN A 25 -3.67 17.81 -1.25
C GLN A 25 -2.84 18.44 -2.38
N TYR A 26 -3.50 19.02 -3.38
CA TYR A 26 -2.80 19.72 -4.46
C TYR A 26 -1.98 20.91 -3.94
N GLY A 27 -2.50 21.65 -2.96
CA GLY A 27 -1.79 22.77 -2.33
C GLY A 27 -0.47 22.34 -1.68
N ARG A 28 -0.47 21.22 -0.96
CA ARG A 28 0.73 20.63 -0.34
C ARG A 28 1.70 20.13 -1.39
N VAL A 29 1.21 19.34 -2.34
CA VAL A 29 1.99 18.71 -3.42
C VAL A 29 2.70 19.75 -4.29
N ARG A 30 1.99 20.81 -4.69
CA ARG A 30 2.52 21.82 -5.61
C ARG A 30 3.80 22.49 -5.09
N ARG A 31 4.00 22.54 -3.76
CA ARG A 31 5.15 23.20 -3.14
C ARG A 31 6.44 22.39 -3.31
N PHE A 32 6.39 21.08 -3.10
CA PHE A 32 7.60 20.24 -3.13
C PHE A 32 7.79 19.49 -4.45
N LEU A 33 6.71 19.19 -5.19
CA LEU A 33 6.77 18.35 -6.39
C LEU A 33 7.74 18.88 -7.47
N PRO A 34 7.80 20.18 -7.81
CA PRO A 34 8.77 20.64 -8.80
C PRO A 34 10.22 20.39 -8.37
N HIS A 35 10.53 20.53 -7.07
CA HIS A 35 11.87 20.25 -6.57
C HIS A 35 12.17 18.75 -6.62
N LEU A 36 11.21 17.90 -6.23
CA LEU A 36 11.34 16.45 -6.31
C LEU A 36 11.64 15.98 -7.75
N LEU A 37 10.86 16.44 -8.73
CA LEU A 37 11.00 15.98 -10.12
C LEU A 37 12.30 16.46 -10.79
N ASN A 38 12.85 17.59 -10.34
CA ASN A 38 14.10 18.13 -10.89
C ASN A 38 15.35 17.58 -10.19
N THR A 39 15.24 17.22 -8.91
CA THR A 39 16.38 16.71 -8.12
C THR A 39 16.52 15.20 -8.24
N VAL A 40 15.40 14.46 -8.25
CA VAL A 40 15.42 13.00 -8.25
C VAL A 40 15.48 12.47 -9.68
N LYS A 41 16.50 11.67 -9.97
CA LYS A 41 16.67 11.00 -11.27
C LYS A 41 15.86 9.71 -11.31
N PHE A 42 14.65 9.80 -11.84
CA PHE A 42 13.80 8.63 -12.10
C PHE A 42 14.26 7.90 -13.36
N SER A 43 14.09 6.59 -13.36
CA SER A 43 14.28 5.70 -14.51
C SER A 43 13.20 4.63 -14.48
N SER A 44 12.99 3.91 -15.58
CA SER A 44 11.87 2.97 -15.69
C SER A 44 12.26 1.64 -16.32
N ALA A 45 11.54 0.60 -15.90
CA ALA A 45 11.41 -0.64 -16.64
C ALA A 45 10.39 -0.45 -17.78
N PRO A 46 10.27 -1.37 -18.75
CA PRO A 46 9.32 -1.24 -19.86
C PRO A 46 7.88 -0.93 -19.44
N ALA A 47 7.42 -1.48 -18.31
CA ALA A 47 6.08 -1.22 -17.77
C ALA A 47 5.90 0.18 -17.16
N GLY A 48 6.98 0.88 -16.80
CA GLY A 48 6.97 2.20 -16.17
C GLY A 48 7.14 3.38 -17.15
N VAL A 49 7.39 3.11 -18.44
CA VAL A 49 7.68 4.14 -19.46
C VAL A 49 6.60 5.21 -19.53
N THR A 50 5.32 4.82 -19.48
CA THR A 50 4.20 5.78 -19.52
C THR A 50 4.20 6.73 -18.32
N THR A 51 4.61 6.23 -17.15
CA THR A 51 4.70 7.04 -15.93
C THR A 51 5.91 7.96 -15.98
N LEU A 52 7.03 7.49 -16.55
CA LEU A 52 8.22 8.32 -16.77
C LEU A 52 7.95 9.45 -17.77
N ASN A 53 7.23 9.19 -18.86
CA ASN A 53 6.83 10.23 -19.82
C ASN A 53 5.98 11.33 -19.15
N ALA A 54 5.05 10.95 -18.27
CA ALA A 54 4.27 11.92 -17.50
C ALA A 54 5.11 12.70 -16.48
N CYS A 55 6.11 12.05 -15.88
CA CYS A 55 7.11 12.69 -15.01
C CYS A 55 7.90 13.77 -15.77
N ASP A 56 8.40 13.44 -16.96
CA ASP A 56 9.16 14.35 -17.83
C ASP A 56 8.29 15.50 -18.36
N TYR A 57 7.01 15.23 -18.66
CA TYR A 57 6.07 16.27 -19.03
C TYR A 57 5.86 17.26 -17.86
N LEU A 58 5.60 16.73 -16.65
CA LEU A 58 5.34 17.55 -15.48
C LEU A 58 6.57 18.32 -15.01
N SER A 59 7.78 17.77 -15.11
CA SER A 59 9.01 18.49 -14.72
C SER A 59 9.22 19.74 -15.58
N ARG A 60 8.85 19.69 -16.87
CA ARG A 60 8.91 20.84 -17.80
C ARG A 60 7.79 21.84 -17.57
N GLU A 61 6.57 21.36 -17.41
CA GLU A 61 5.37 22.21 -17.34
C GLU A 61 5.08 22.75 -15.93
N PHE A 62 5.78 22.30 -14.88
CA PHE A 62 5.48 22.75 -13.51
C PHE A 62 5.71 24.26 -13.30
N SER A 63 6.66 24.85 -14.02
CA SER A 63 6.93 26.29 -14.00
C SER A 63 5.89 27.11 -14.77
N SER A 64 5.10 26.46 -15.64
CA SER A 64 4.02 27.08 -16.40
C SER A 64 2.91 27.60 -15.48
N ARG A 65 2.20 28.66 -15.88
CA ARG A 65 0.99 29.13 -15.19
C ARG A 65 -0.31 28.57 -15.80
N ARG A 66 -0.18 27.66 -16.78
CA ARG A 66 -1.33 27.00 -17.43
C ARG A 66 -2.21 26.28 -16.40
N GLN A 67 -3.51 26.45 -16.57
CA GLN A 67 -4.54 25.77 -15.76
C GLN A 67 -4.94 24.42 -16.35
N PHE A 68 -4.72 24.24 -17.65
CA PHE A 68 -5.04 23.04 -18.41
C PHE A 68 -3.80 22.48 -19.10
N PHE A 69 -3.74 21.16 -19.20
CA PHE A 69 -2.64 20.34 -19.72
C PHE A 69 -3.18 19.39 -20.78
N ASP A 70 -3.85 19.94 -21.81
CA ASP A 70 -4.51 19.15 -22.85
C ASP A 70 -3.54 18.37 -23.75
N ASP A 71 -2.26 18.76 -23.72
CA ASP A 71 -1.14 18.11 -24.40
C ASP A 71 -0.44 17.05 -23.53
N ALA A 72 -0.94 16.77 -22.32
CA ALA A 72 -0.32 15.81 -21.41
C ALA A 72 -0.52 14.34 -21.84
N PRO A 73 0.46 13.45 -21.55
CA PRO A 73 0.31 12.01 -21.74
C PRO A 73 -0.89 11.46 -20.97
N THR A 74 -1.84 10.82 -21.66
CA THR A 74 -3.12 10.39 -21.07
C THR A 74 -3.14 8.93 -20.64
N GLU A 75 -2.10 8.15 -20.96
CA GLU A 75 -2.02 6.71 -20.70
C GLU A 75 -2.01 6.38 -19.19
N ILE A 76 -1.60 7.34 -18.36
CA ILE A 76 -1.63 7.19 -16.90
C ILE A 76 -3.04 7.35 -16.30
N ILE A 77 -3.99 7.91 -17.05
CA ILE A 77 -5.32 8.25 -16.55
C ILE A 77 -6.22 7.01 -16.62
N SER A 78 -6.37 6.33 -15.47
CA SER A 78 -7.31 5.22 -15.33
C SER A 78 -8.77 5.67 -15.34
N ARG A 79 -9.71 4.72 -15.50
CA ARG A 79 -11.15 5.03 -15.58
C ARG A 79 -11.69 5.77 -14.36
N SER A 80 -11.21 5.43 -13.16
CA SER A 80 -11.61 6.10 -11.91
C SER A 80 -11.15 7.55 -11.88
N TRP A 81 -9.97 7.85 -12.43
CA TRP A 81 -9.40 9.19 -12.47
C TRP A 81 -9.98 10.10 -13.55
N LYS A 82 -10.60 9.57 -14.61
CA LYS A 82 -11.12 10.38 -15.72
C LYS A 82 -12.04 11.51 -15.27
N ARG A 83 -12.94 11.26 -14.30
CA ARG A 83 -13.89 12.26 -13.78
C ARG A 83 -13.20 13.40 -13.02
N LEU A 84 -12.01 13.16 -12.49
CA LEU A 84 -11.22 14.11 -11.70
C LEU A 84 -10.23 14.89 -12.53
N VAL A 85 -9.65 14.23 -13.53
CA VAL A 85 -8.63 14.80 -14.40
C VAL A 85 -9.25 15.63 -15.51
N ILE A 86 -10.35 15.15 -16.11
CA ILE A 86 -10.99 15.76 -17.28
C ILE A 86 -12.26 16.48 -16.83
N ASN A 87 -12.34 17.78 -17.09
CA ASN A 87 -13.51 18.59 -16.75
C ASN A 87 -14.68 18.35 -17.74
N LYS A 88 -15.84 18.98 -17.49
CA LYS A 88 -17.02 18.86 -18.36
C LYS A 88 -16.78 19.35 -19.80
N GLU A 89 -15.86 20.28 -19.97
CA GLU A 89 -15.44 20.86 -21.25
C GLU A 89 -14.35 20.02 -21.96
N LYS A 90 -14.02 18.84 -21.42
CA LYS A 90 -12.99 17.90 -21.91
C LYS A 90 -11.55 18.39 -21.80
N HIS A 91 -11.29 19.42 -21.01
CA HIS A 91 -9.94 19.87 -20.69
C HIS A 91 -9.33 19.06 -19.56
N ILE A 92 -8.04 18.76 -19.68
CA ILE A 92 -7.24 18.10 -18.64
C ILE A 92 -6.82 19.16 -17.64
N THR A 93 -7.37 19.10 -16.42
CA THR A 93 -7.02 20.06 -15.38
C THR A 93 -5.63 19.78 -14.83
N ARG A 94 -4.81 20.82 -14.65
CA ARG A 94 -3.48 20.70 -14.04
C ARG A 94 -3.54 20.01 -12.68
N ARG A 95 -4.53 20.37 -11.85
CA ARG A 95 -4.69 19.83 -10.49
C ARG A 95 -4.98 18.34 -10.52
N GLY A 96 -5.99 17.93 -11.27
CA GLY A 96 -6.37 16.53 -11.40
C GLY A 96 -5.24 15.69 -12.00
N TYR A 97 -4.59 16.19 -13.06
CA TYR A 97 -3.48 15.49 -13.70
C TYR A 97 -2.29 15.28 -12.76
N THR A 98 -1.92 16.31 -11.98
CA THR A 98 -0.81 16.24 -11.02
C THR A 98 -1.05 15.17 -9.95
N LEU A 99 -2.27 15.10 -9.41
CA LEU A 99 -2.61 14.11 -8.38
C LEU A 99 -2.73 12.70 -8.95
N CYS A 100 -3.31 12.57 -10.15
CA CYS A 100 -3.34 11.31 -10.89
C CYS A 100 -1.92 10.79 -11.14
N PHE A 101 -1.00 11.67 -11.55
CA PHE A 101 0.41 11.35 -11.72
C PHE A 101 1.05 10.88 -10.41
N LEU A 102 0.82 11.56 -9.29
CA LEU A 102 1.40 11.14 -8.01
C LEU A 102 0.93 9.77 -7.56
N SER A 103 -0.37 9.50 -7.65
CA SER A 103 -0.92 8.16 -7.36
C SER A 103 -0.25 7.11 -8.25
N LYS A 104 -0.11 7.40 -9.55
CA LYS A 104 0.55 6.51 -10.49
C LYS A 104 2.03 6.31 -10.20
N LEU A 105 2.76 7.39 -9.87
CA LEU A 105 4.17 7.37 -9.52
C LEU A 105 4.40 6.52 -8.26
N GLN A 106 3.57 6.70 -7.22
CA GLN A 106 3.65 5.90 -6.00
C GLN A 106 3.45 4.41 -6.29
N ASP A 107 2.43 4.06 -7.07
CA ASP A 107 2.18 2.67 -7.48
C ASP A 107 3.35 2.08 -8.28
N SER A 108 3.88 2.84 -9.24
CA SER A 108 5.00 2.41 -10.07
C SER A 108 6.30 2.28 -9.27
N LEU A 109 6.53 3.13 -8.26
CA LEU A 109 7.66 3.02 -7.33
C LEU A 109 7.54 1.79 -6.41
N ARG A 110 6.33 1.49 -5.92
CA ARG A 110 6.05 0.29 -5.11
C ARG A 110 6.27 -0.99 -5.93
N ARG A 111 5.85 -1.01 -7.19
CA ARG A 111 6.01 -2.14 -8.11
C ARG A 111 7.41 -2.27 -8.73
N ARG A 112 8.29 -1.28 -8.52
CA ARG A 112 9.61 -1.20 -9.18
C ARG A 112 9.53 -1.14 -10.71
N ASP A 113 8.43 -0.58 -11.22
CA ASP A 113 8.26 -0.22 -12.64
C ASP A 113 8.95 1.11 -12.94
N VAL A 114 8.91 2.03 -11.98
CA VAL A 114 9.74 3.24 -11.91
C VAL A 114 10.67 3.08 -10.70
N TYR A 115 11.91 3.53 -10.84
CA TYR A 115 12.92 3.44 -9.80
C TYR A 115 13.84 4.66 -9.81
N VAL A 116 14.59 4.85 -8.73
CA VAL A 116 15.54 5.95 -8.55
C VAL A 116 16.95 5.40 -8.65
N THR A 117 17.68 5.84 -9.67
CA THR A 117 19.05 5.38 -9.90
C THR A 117 19.95 5.78 -8.74
N GLY A 118 20.71 4.82 -8.19
CA GLY A 118 21.57 5.03 -7.02
C GLY A 118 20.87 4.94 -5.66
N SER A 119 19.55 4.73 -5.60
CA SER A 119 18.84 4.51 -4.34
C SER A 119 18.95 3.05 -3.88
N ASN A 120 19.23 2.81 -2.59
CA ASN A 120 19.19 1.46 -2.02
C ASN A 120 17.75 0.94 -1.87
N ARG A 121 16.84 1.79 -1.35
CA ARG A 121 15.44 1.43 -1.08
C ARG A 121 14.56 1.49 -2.33
N TRP A 122 14.81 2.43 -3.25
CA TRP A 122 13.97 2.68 -4.43
C TRP A 122 14.70 2.42 -5.75
N GLY A 123 15.87 1.76 -5.73
CA GLY A 123 16.64 1.44 -6.93
C GLY A 123 16.06 0.29 -7.74
N ASP A 124 16.67 0.02 -8.91
CA ASP A 124 16.28 -1.09 -9.77
C ASP A 124 16.68 -2.42 -9.12
N PRO A 125 15.72 -3.28 -8.73
CA PRO A 125 16.05 -4.61 -8.21
C PRO A 125 16.79 -5.48 -9.24
N ARG A 126 16.60 -5.22 -10.54
CA ARG A 126 17.19 -6.01 -11.63
C ARG A 126 18.68 -5.75 -11.79
N ALA A 127 19.17 -4.62 -11.30
CA ALA A 127 20.60 -4.30 -11.29
C ALA A 127 21.41 -5.25 -10.38
N ARG A 128 20.76 -5.95 -9.45
CA ARG A 128 21.39 -6.95 -8.56
C ARG A 128 21.39 -8.37 -9.14
N LEU A 129 20.75 -8.58 -10.29
CA LEU A 129 20.70 -9.89 -10.93
C LEU A 129 21.98 -10.12 -11.75
N LEU A 130 22.33 -11.39 -11.94
CA LEU A 130 23.40 -11.74 -12.88
C LEU A 130 23.00 -11.28 -14.29
N GLN A 131 23.92 -10.60 -14.98
CA GLN A 131 23.71 -10.11 -16.33
C GLN A 131 24.85 -10.52 -17.26
N GLY A 132 24.63 -10.39 -18.58
CA GLY A 132 25.67 -10.59 -19.58
C GLY A 132 26.41 -11.92 -19.46
N ALA A 133 27.74 -11.85 -19.44
CA ALA A 133 28.61 -13.02 -19.39
C ALA A 133 28.42 -13.85 -18.10
N ASP A 134 28.24 -13.19 -16.95
CA ASP A 134 28.08 -13.87 -15.66
C ASP A 134 26.78 -14.68 -15.61
N TRP A 135 25.71 -14.16 -16.21
CA TRP A 135 24.47 -14.92 -16.38
C TRP A 135 24.68 -16.13 -17.30
N GLN A 136 25.32 -15.94 -18.46
CA GLN A 136 25.55 -17.03 -19.41
C GLN A 136 26.39 -18.16 -18.82
N ALA A 137 27.40 -17.82 -18.00
CA ALA A 137 28.24 -18.78 -17.31
C ALA A 137 27.48 -19.58 -16.23
N ASN A 138 26.53 -18.94 -15.54
CA ASN A 138 25.84 -19.55 -14.39
C ASN A 138 24.46 -20.13 -14.69
N ARG A 139 23.85 -19.84 -15.86
CA ARG A 139 22.46 -20.19 -16.19
C ARG A 139 22.11 -21.66 -15.96
N ILE A 140 22.99 -22.60 -16.34
CA ILE A 140 22.73 -24.04 -16.21
C ILE A 140 22.64 -24.45 -14.74
N LYS A 141 23.54 -23.90 -13.90
CA LYS A 141 23.53 -24.14 -12.45
C LYS A 141 22.25 -23.59 -11.82
N VAL A 142 21.85 -22.38 -12.21
CA VAL A 142 20.62 -21.73 -11.73
C VAL A 142 19.38 -22.55 -12.12
N TYR A 143 19.24 -22.94 -13.40
CA TYR A 143 18.11 -23.76 -13.86
C TYR A 143 18.00 -25.08 -13.08
N ARG A 144 19.13 -25.78 -12.88
CA ARG A 144 19.14 -27.01 -12.08
C ARG A 144 18.72 -26.77 -10.63
N SER A 145 19.22 -25.71 -9.99
CA SER A 145 18.86 -25.39 -8.60
C SER A 145 17.39 -25.02 -8.41
N LEU A 146 16.77 -24.44 -9.44
CA LEU A 146 15.35 -24.07 -9.43
C LEU A 146 14.43 -25.19 -9.96
N GLY A 147 14.99 -26.34 -10.38
CA GLY A 147 14.22 -27.42 -10.98
C GLY A 147 13.58 -27.06 -12.33
N HIS A 148 14.16 -26.10 -13.06
CA HIS A 148 13.69 -25.68 -14.38
C HIS A 148 14.49 -26.35 -15.51
N PRO A 149 13.84 -26.65 -16.66
CA PRO A 149 14.54 -27.15 -17.82
C PRO A 149 15.46 -26.07 -18.40
N THR A 150 16.52 -26.51 -19.09
CA THR A 150 17.49 -25.60 -19.73
C THR A 150 16.95 -24.96 -21.00
N ASP A 151 15.96 -25.59 -21.64
CA ASP A 151 15.24 -25.04 -22.79
C ASP A 151 13.99 -24.27 -22.31
N PRO A 152 13.91 -22.94 -22.54
CA PRO A 152 12.74 -22.15 -22.22
C PRO A 152 11.44 -22.66 -22.88
N GLN A 153 11.53 -23.24 -24.07
CA GLN A 153 10.35 -23.74 -24.79
C GLN A 153 9.73 -24.95 -24.08
N GLU A 154 10.56 -25.80 -23.49
CA GLU A 154 10.10 -26.94 -22.69
C GLU A 154 9.39 -26.46 -21.40
N ALA A 155 9.94 -25.45 -20.72
CA ALA A 155 9.30 -24.83 -19.55
C ALA A 155 7.92 -24.26 -19.90
N ILE A 156 7.83 -23.49 -20.99
CA ILE A 156 6.59 -22.86 -21.44
C ILE A 156 5.55 -23.92 -21.82
N LYS A 157 5.95 -24.97 -22.55
CA LYS A 157 5.06 -26.09 -22.90
C LYS A 157 4.55 -26.81 -21.66
N SER A 158 5.42 -27.11 -20.69
CA SER A 158 5.03 -27.75 -19.43
C SER A 158 4.04 -26.90 -18.64
N LEU A 159 4.29 -25.59 -18.51
CA LEU A 159 3.37 -24.65 -17.87
C LEU A 159 2.03 -24.57 -18.61
N GLY A 160 2.06 -24.53 -19.94
CA GLY A 160 0.86 -24.53 -20.78
C GLY A 160 0.02 -25.79 -20.59
N HIS A 161 0.65 -26.97 -20.57
CA HIS A 161 -0.03 -28.22 -20.29
C HIS A 161 -0.60 -28.30 -18.88
N GLN A 162 0.13 -27.82 -17.87
CA GLN A 162 -0.37 -27.74 -16.50
C GLN A 162 -1.60 -26.81 -16.41
N LEU A 163 -1.54 -25.64 -17.05
CA LEU A 163 -2.66 -24.70 -17.08
C LEU A 163 -3.89 -25.29 -17.78
N ASP A 164 -3.73 -25.85 -18.99
CA ASP A 164 -4.83 -26.49 -19.73
C ASP A 164 -5.43 -27.67 -18.96
N SER A 165 -4.59 -28.52 -18.37
CA SER A 165 -5.04 -29.65 -17.55
C SER A 165 -5.86 -29.18 -16.34
N ARG A 166 -5.39 -28.14 -15.63
CA ARG A 166 -6.11 -27.57 -14.49
C ARG A 166 -7.42 -26.92 -14.92
N TYR A 167 -7.45 -26.19 -16.03
CA TYR A 167 -8.68 -25.61 -16.56
C TYR A 167 -9.72 -26.67 -16.93
N ARG A 168 -9.29 -27.75 -17.60
CA ARG A 168 -10.20 -28.88 -17.91
C ARG A 168 -10.70 -29.57 -16.65
N GLN A 169 -9.84 -29.78 -15.65
CA GLN A 169 -10.24 -30.37 -14.36
C GLN A 169 -11.25 -29.49 -13.63
N VAL A 170 -11.03 -28.17 -13.59
CA VAL A 170 -11.96 -27.21 -12.98
C VAL A 170 -13.28 -27.20 -13.75
N ALA A 171 -13.27 -27.09 -15.08
CA ALA A 171 -14.48 -27.08 -15.89
C ALA A 171 -15.31 -28.37 -15.74
N ALA A 172 -14.65 -29.53 -15.68
CA ALA A 172 -15.34 -30.81 -15.48
C ALA A 172 -15.98 -30.94 -14.10
N ARG A 173 -15.36 -30.37 -13.05
CA ARG A 173 -15.84 -30.46 -11.67
C ARG A 173 -16.71 -29.28 -11.24
N LEU A 174 -16.83 -28.25 -12.06
CA LEU A 174 -17.50 -27.00 -11.67
C LEU A 174 -18.97 -27.26 -11.32
N CYS A 175 -19.66 -28.10 -12.10
CA CYS A 175 -21.06 -28.46 -11.86
C CYS A 175 -21.28 -29.25 -10.56
N GLU A 176 -20.23 -29.90 -10.05
CA GLU A 176 -20.26 -30.72 -8.83
C GLU A 176 -19.72 -29.95 -7.61
N ASN A 177 -19.25 -28.71 -7.80
CA ASN A 177 -18.60 -27.94 -6.76
C ASN A 177 -19.60 -27.06 -6.00
N GLU A 178 -20.08 -27.53 -4.86
CA GLU A 178 -21.00 -26.80 -3.97
C GLU A 178 -20.40 -25.50 -3.38
N ALA A 179 -19.07 -25.35 -3.41
CA ALA A 179 -18.40 -24.14 -2.93
C ALA A 179 -18.36 -23.02 -3.97
N VAL A 180 -18.82 -23.24 -5.21
CA VAL A 180 -18.77 -22.25 -6.28
C VAL A 180 -20.13 -22.12 -6.96
N GLU A 181 -20.73 -20.95 -6.85
CA GLU A 181 -22.02 -20.63 -7.49
C GLU A 181 -21.82 -19.60 -8.61
N LEU A 182 -22.36 -19.88 -9.79
CA LEU A 182 -22.31 -19.00 -10.95
C LEU A 182 -23.73 -18.50 -11.28
N ASP A 183 -24.02 -17.25 -10.93
CA ASP A 183 -25.27 -16.59 -11.29
C ASP A 183 -25.11 -15.85 -12.63
N VAL A 184 -25.80 -16.33 -13.66
CA VAL A 184 -25.82 -15.76 -15.02
C VAL A 184 -27.13 -15.05 -15.36
N SER A 185 -28.04 -14.89 -14.40
CA SER A 185 -29.37 -14.28 -14.62
C SER A 185 -29.32 -12.77 -14.85
N GLY A 186 -28.26 -12.10 -14.40
CA GLY A 186 -28.07 -10.65 -14.51
C GLY A 186 -27.32 -10.19 -15.77
N PRO A 187 -27.19 -8.86 -15.99
CA PRO A 187 -26.45 -8.30 -17.13
C PRO A 187 -24.94 -8.58 -17.11
N LYS A 188 -24.42 -9.11 -16.00
CA LYS A 188 -23.04 -9.60 -15.86
C LYS A 188 -23.05 -10.88 -15.02
N PRO A 189 -22.30 -11.91 -15.41
CA PRO A 189 -22.15 -13.12 -14.61
C PRO A 189 -21.50 -12.79 -13.27
N ARG A 190 -22.00 -13.39 -12.18
CA ARG A 190 -21.41 -13.30 -10.84
C ARG A 190 -20.91 -14.66 -10.41
N LEU A 191 -19.69 -14.68 -9.88
CA LEU A 191 -19.07 -15.86 -9.28
C LEU A 191 -19.06 -15.65 -7.77
N THR A 192 -19.76 -16.52 -7.04
CA THR A 192 -19.73 -16.59 -5.58
C THR A 192 -18.88 -17.78 -5.19
N ILE A 193 -17.81 -17.55 -4.42
CA ILE A 193 -16.99 -18.62 -3.84
C ILE A 193 -17.34 -18.65 -2.35
N SER A 194 -17.89 -19.76 -1.90
CA SER A 194 -18.18 -19.99 -0.48
C SER A 194 -16.87 -19.92 0.31
N PRO A 195 -16.85 -19.24 1.47
CA PRO A 195 -15.67 -19.21 2.32
C PRO A 195 -15.31 -20.65 2.72
N LEU A 196 -14.01 -20.92 2.88
CA LEU A 196 -13.58 -22.21 3.42
C LEU A 196 -14.29 -22.42 4.76
N ALA A 197 -14.93 -23.59 4.91
CA ALA A 197 -15.45 -23.99 6.19
C ALA A 197 -14.30 -23.97 7.21
N SER A 198 -14.58 -23.45 8.41
CA SER A 198 -13.63 -23.60 9.51
C SER A 198 -13.33 -25.07 9.68
N LEU A 199 -12.05 -25.40 9.88
CA LEU A 199 -11.70 -26.74 10.30
C LEU A 199 -12.38 -27.00 11.66
N ASP A 200 -12.99 -28.17 11.80
CA ASP A 200 -13.53 -28.58 13.09
C ASP A 200 -12.38 -28.75 14.08
N GLU A 201 -12.32 -27.86 15.06
CA GLU A 201 -11.33 -27.93 16.12
C GLU A 201 -11.65 -29.11 17.06
N PRO A 202 -10.69 -30.03 17.31
CA PRO A 202 -10.88 -31.14 18.23
C PRO A 202 -11.22 -30.65 19.64
N ASP A 203 -12.05 -31.40 20.37
CA ASP A 203 -12.41 -31.05 21.76
C ASP A 203 -11.20 -31.00 22.70
N SER A 204 -10.11 -31.70 22.39
CA SER A 204 -8.84 -31.58 23.10
C SER A 204 -8.20 -30.20 22.90
N LEU A 205 -8.25 -29.64 21.69
CA LEU A 205 -7.72 -28.32 21.35
C LEU A 205 -8.53 -27.22 22.05
N LYS A 206 -9.87 -27.32 22.01
CA LYS A 206 -10.76 -26.38 22.69
C LYS A 206 -10.54 -26.37 24.19
N ARG A 207 -10.40 -27.56 24.81
CA ARG A 207 -10.08 -27.69 26.24
C ARG A 207 -8.72 -27.09 26.59
N LEU A 208 -7.69 -27.37 25.78
CA LEU A 208 -6.36 -26.80 25.99
C LEU A 208 -6.37 -25.27 25.87
N SER A 209 -7.01 -24.73 24.83
CA SER A 209 -7.14 -23.29 24.62
C SER A 209 -7.84 -22.62 25.81
N LYS A 210 -8.90 -23.24 26.34
CA LYS A 210 -9.58 -22.77 27.55
C LYS A 210 -8.66 -22.82 28.78
N MET A 211 -7.96 -23.92 29.01
CA MET A 211 -7.01 -24.03 30.12
C MET A 211 -5.89 -22.98 30.04
N ILE A 212 -5.37 -22.70 28.84
CA ILE A 212 -4.37 -21.65 28.63
C ILE A 212 -4.99 -20.27 28.91
N SER A 213 -6.19 -20.02 28.40
CA SER A 213 -6.90 -18.75 28.62
C SER A 213 -7.21 -18.52 30.10
N ASP A 214 -7.60 -19.56 30.85
CA ASP A 214 -7.88 -19.50 32.28
C ASP A 214 -6.61 -19.25 33.13
N LEU A 215 -5.42 -19.56 32.58
CA LEU A 215 -4.13 -19.27 33.22
C LEU A 215 -3.61 -17.86 32.92
N LEU A 216 -4.10 -17.23 31.85
CA LEU A 216 -3.70 -15.89 31.46
C LEU A 216 -4.56 -14.87 32.23
N PRO A 217 -3.94 -13.94 32.99
CA PRO A 217 -4.69 -12.87 33.61
C PRO A 217 -5.35 -11.99 32.53
N PRO A 218 -6.56 -11.47 32.77
CA PRO A 218 -7.13 -10.44 31.91
C PRO A 218 -6.30 -9.17 32.11
N VAL A 219 -5.47 -8.83 31.12
CA VAL A 219 -4.63 -7.62 31.13
C VAL A 219 -5.04 -6.76 29.94
N ASP A 220 -5.21 -5.46 30.16
CA ASP A 220 -5.38 -4.52 29.07
C ASP A 220 -4.08 -4.48 28.26
N LEU A 221 -4.18 -4.68 26.94
CA LEU A 221 -3.01 -4.70 26.07
C LEU A 221 -2.19 -3.40 26.15
N THR A 222 -2.84 -2.27 26.46
CA THR A 222 -2.18 -0.98 26.70
C THR A 222 -1.40 -0.95 28.01
N GLU A 223 -1.94 -1.54 29.08
CA GLU A 223 -1.24 -1.68 30.36
C GLU A 223 -0.05 -2.62 30.24
N LEU A 224 -0.21 -3.75 29.54
CA LEU A 224 0.87 -4.70 29.30
C LEU A 224 2.05 -4.03 28.58
N LEU A 225 1.77 -3.18 27.60
CA LEU A 225 2.81 -2.47 26.85
C LEU A 225 3.57 -1.46 27.74
N LEU A 226 2.85 -0.74 28.61
CA LEU A 226 3.45 0.17 29.59
C LEU A 226 4.25 -0.59 30.66
N GLU A 227 3.78 -1.75 31.11
CA GLU A 227 4.47 -2.63 32.06
C GLU A 227 5.79 -3.15 31.47
N ILE A 228 5.76 -3.65 30.23
CA ILE A 228 6.96 -4.08 29.52
C ILE A 228 7.93 -2.91 29.34
N ASN A 229 7.42 -1.71 29.06
CA ASN A 229 8.28 -0.52 29.02
C ASN A 229 8.93 -0.25 30.38
N ALA A 230 8.18 -0.33 31.48
CA ALA A 230 8.75 -0.15 32.82
C ALA A 230 9.83 -1.19 33.15
N HIS A 231 9.73 -2.40 32.60
CA HIS A 231 10.73 -3.47 32.80
C HIS A 231 11.96 -3.35 31.91
N THR A 232 11.79 -2.91 30.67
CA THR A 232 12.85 -2.98 29.65
C THR A 232 13.42 -1.62 29.26
N GLY A 233 12.70 -0.54 29.55
CA GLY A 233 13.04 0.81 29.11
C GLY A 233 12.96 0.99 27.60
N PHE A 234 12.26 0.11 26.86
CA PHE A 234 12.35 0.11 25.39
C PHE A 234 11.91 1.44 24.76
N ALA A 235 11.01 2.20 25.39
CA ALA A 235 10.57 3.48 24.89
C ALA A 235 11.68 4.54 24.92
N ASP A 236 12.69 4.38 25.77
CA ASP A 236 13.83 5.30 25.88
C ASP A 236 14.82 5.14 24.71
N GLU A 237 14.75 4.04 23.97
CA GLU A 237 15.53 3.81 22.74
C GLU A 237 14.97 4.56 21.52
N PHE A 238 13.79 5.17 21.65
CA PHE A 238 13.23 6.00 20.59
C PHE A 238 13.71 7.45 20.73
N PHE A 239 14.51 7.88 19.77
CA PHE A 239 15.03 9.25 19.70
C PHE A 239 14.28 10.06 18.66
N HIS A 240 14.17 11.36 18.90
CA HIS A 240 13.69 12.30 17.88
C HIS A 240 14.72 12.38 16.76
N ALA A 241 14.32 12.18 15.50
CA ALA A 241 15.26 12.13 14.36
C ALA A 241 16.04 13.43 14.11
N SER A 242 15.68 14.53 14.78
CA SER A 242 16.37 15.83 14.66
C SER A 242 17.35 16.16 15.79
N GLU A 243 17.65 15.25 16.74
CA GLU A 243 18.53 15.47 17.92
C GLU A 243 18.16 16.69 18.80
N ALA A 244 17.08 17.40 18.49
CA ALA A 244 16.57 18.48 19.31
C ALA A 244 15.78 17.85 20.46
N SER A 245 16.25 18.06 21.69
CA SER A 245 15.58 17.64 22.92
C SER A 245 14.28 18.43 23.11
N ALA A 246 13.25 18.12 22.33
CA ALA A 246 11.88 18.48 22.65
C ALA A 246 11.51 17.61 23.85
N ARG A 247 11.51 18.21 25.04
CA ARG A 247 10.99 17.59 26.26
C ARG A 247 9.48 17.42 26.10
N VAL A 248 9.08 16.32 25.49
CA VAL A 248 7.72 15.82 25.57
C VAL A 248 7.63 15.08 26.89
N ASP A 249 6.92 15.66 27.85
CA ASP A 249 6.61 14.97 29.10
C ASP A 249 5.81 13.69 28.77
N ASP A 250 6.14 12.58 29.44
CA ASP A 250 5.50 11.25 29.24
C ASP A 250 5.60 10.68 27.81
N LEU A 251 6.70 10.94 27.09
CA LEU A 251 7.01 10.34 25.78
C LEU A 251 6.77 8.81 25.69
N PRO A 252 7.10 8.00 26.72
CA PRO A 252 6.81 6.56 26.69
C PRO A 252 5.33 6.21 26.53
N VAL A 253 4.43 7.05 27.04
CA VAL A 253 2.97 6.86 26.93
C VAL A 253 2.53 7.14 25.50
N SER A 254 3.04 8.19 24.87
CA SER A 254 2.75 8.50 23.46
C SER A 254 3.28 7.43 22.51
N ILE A 255 4.51 6.93 22.74
CA ILE A 255 5.10 5.84 21.94
C ILE A 255 4.24 4.57 22.07
N SER A 256 3.84 4.22 23.29
CA SER A 256 3.01 3.04 23.55
C SER A 256 1.65 3.14 22.86
N ALA A 257 1.04 4.32 22.84
CA ALA A 257 -0.21 4.56 22.11
C ALA A 257 -0.03 4.42 20.59
N VAL A 258 1.05 4.95 20.02
CA VAL A 258 1.34 4.81 18.58
C VAL A 258 1.58 3.34 18.21
N LEU A 259 2.38 2.61 19.00
CA LEU A 259 2.62 1.20 18.79
C LEU A 259 1.32 0.39 18.84
N MET A 260 0.42 0.70 19.77
CA MET A 260 -0.89 0.05 19.85
C MET A 260 -1.75 0.33 18.61
N ALA A 261 -1.81 1.58 18.17
CA ALA A 261 -2.58 1.99 17.01
C ALA A 261 -2.14 1.25 15.73
N GLU A 262 -0.83 1.16 15.52
CA GLU A 262 -0.24 0.53 14.34
C GLU A 262 -0.27 -1.01 14.42
N ALA A 263 0.09 -1.60 15.57
CA ALA A 263 0.11 -3.05 15.72
C ALA A 263 -1.29 -3.67 15.65
N CYS A 264 -2.32 -2.97 16.13
CA CYS A 264 -3.70 -3.44 16.11
C CYS A 264 -4.53 -2.91 14.93
N ASN A 265 -3.96 -2.07 14.04
CA ASN A 265 -4.67 -1.42 12.93
C ASN A 265 -5.94 -0.67 13.34
N ILE A 266 -5.97 -0.07 14.54
CA ILE A 266 -7.15 0.63 15.09
C ILE A 266 -7.12 2.15 14.87
N GLY A 267 -6.00 2.69 14.38
CA GLY A 267 -5.79 4.13 14.25
C GLY A 267 -5.56 4.83 15.59
N LEU A 268 -5.29 6.14 15.55
CA LEU A 268 -4.94 6.91 16.75
C LEU A 268 -6.19 7.45 17.48
N GLU A 269 -7.31 7.62 16.78
CA GLU A 269 -8.55 8.17 17.31
C GLU A 269 -9.03 7.52 18.63
N PRO A 270 -8.99 6.18 18.81
CA PRO A 270 -9.42 5.54 20.05
C PRO A 270 -8.54 5.84 21.27
N LEU A 271 -7.29 6.26 21.04
CA LEU A 271 -6.28 6.46 22.08
C LEU A 271 -6.12 7.94 22.48
N ILE A 272 -6.81 8.86 21.80
CA ILE A 272 -6.76 10.29 22.11
C ILE A 272 -7.57 10.58 23.38
N ARG A 273 -6.94 11.23 24.35
CA ARG A 273 -7.54 11.67 25.61
C ARG A 273 -7.21 13.14 25.84
N SER A 274 -8.23 14.01 25.74
CA SER A 274 -8.05 15.46 25.90
C SER A 274 -7.59 15.88 27.31
N ASN A 275 -7.76 15.01 28.30
CA ASN A 275 -7.37 15.21 29.69
C ASN A 275 -5.99 14.64 30.04
N VAL A 276 -5.29 13.97 29.12
CA VAL A 276 -3.95 13.42 29.33
C VAL A 276 -3.00 14.07 28.31
N PRO A 277 -2.10 14.98 28.72
CA PRO A 277 -1.25 15.75 27.80
C PRO A 277 -0.53 14.88 26.76
N ALA A 278 0.04 13.74 27.16
CA ALA A 278 0.73 12.80 26.27
C ALA A 278 -0.16 12.09 25.24
N LEU A 279 -1.48 12.12 25.43
CA LEU A 279 -2.50 11.52 24.56
C LEU A 279 -3.40 12.58 23.93
N THR A 280 -3.04 13.85 24.01
CA THR A 280 -3.76 14.92 23.32
C THR A 280 -3.31 15.03 21.87
N ARG A 281 -4.25 15.34 20.98
CA ARG A 281 -3.94 15.98 19.70
C ARG A 281 -3.60 17.44 20.01
N THR A 282 -2.43 17.73 20.58
CA THR A 282 -1.93 19.11 20.57
C THR A 282 -1.77 19.50 19.10
N ASP A 283 -2.49 20.53 18.64
CA ASP A 283 -2.17 21.23 17.40
C ASP A 283 -0.78 21.85 17.54
N PRO A 284 0.24 21.41 16.80
CA PRO A 284 1.48 22.13 16.68
C PRO A 284 1.48 22.76 15.29
N THR A 285 1.14 24.04 15.18
CA THR A 285 1.64 24.80 14.03
C THR A 285 3.02 25.35 14.38
N PRO A 286 4.00 25.39 13.46
CA PRO A 286 4.31 24.44 12.39
C PRO A 286 5.77 23.95 12.54
N ALA A 287 5.95 22.71 12.96
CA ALA A 287 7.12 21.90 12.64
C ALA A 287 6.64 20.45 12.67
N GLU A 288 6.64 19.85 11.49
CA GLU A 288 6.08 18.54 11.19
C GLU A 288 6.66 17.47 12.12
N LEU A 289 5.83 16.90 13.00
CA LEU A 289 6.05 15.53 13.47
C LEU A 289 5.72 14.62 12.29
N ASP A 290 6.73 14.45 11.43
CA ASP A 290 6.66 13.63 10.24
C ASP A 290 6.54 12.16 10.66
N LYS A 291 5.62 11.44 10.01
CA LYS A 291 5.26 10.04 10.31
C LYS A 291 6.34 9.04 9.85
N SER A 292 7.58 9.49 9.73
CA SER A 292 8.71 8.75 9.17
C SER A 292 9.91 8.63 10.12
N GLU A 293 9.83 9.17 11.34
CA GLU A 293 11.03 9.52 12.12
C GLU A 293 11.25 8.71 13.41
N LEU A 294 10.59 7.57 13.60
CA LEU A 294 10.93 6.62 14.66
C LEU A 294 11.67 5.43 14.03
N SER A 295 13.00 5.44 14.13
CA SER A 295 13.85 4.29 13.79
C SER A 295 14.20 3.55 15.08
N ALA A 296 13.91 2.25 15.13
CA ALA A 296 14.50 1.38 16.15
C ALA A 296 15.98 1.14 15.79
N GLY A 297 16.87 1.34 16.77
CA GLY A 297 18.29 0.95 16.70
C GLY A 297 18.48 -0.53 16.95
#